data_AF-A0A1E7I9F4-F1
#
_entry.id   AF-A0A1E7I9F4-F1
#
_cell.length_a   1.000
_cell.length_b   1.000
_cell.length_c   1.000
_cell.angle_alpha   90.00
_cell.angle_beta   90.00
_cell.angle_gamma   90.00
#
_symmetry.space_group_name_H-M   'P 1'
#
loop_
_entity.id
_entity.type
_entity.pdbx_description
1 polymer ?
#
loop_
_entity_poly.entity_id
_entity_poly.type
_entity_poly.pdbx_seq_one_letter_code
_entity_poly.pdbx_strand_id
1 'polypeptide(L)'
;MQTLLTEKQDTFAHGVVEGNSLADAYRYAYSAEHMKPQVIYVEASRLAANPKVALRLEELSREKDEDRRLQATKREDFVLDGLMHESRFAMTASARARALELIGKSIGLFTATADQKTEPKLTSKEIKEQLASKLEEYLGCRQTSQSPASARSENI
;
A
#
# COMPACT_ATOMS: atom_id res chain seq x y z
N MET A 1 4.46 21.13 -20.47
CA MET A 1 4.38 21.18 -21.95
C MET A 1 2.95 20.82 -22.32
N GLN A 2 2.14 21.75 -22.82
CA GLN A 2 0.77 21.45 -23.24
C GLN A 2 0.81 20.71 -24.58
N THR A 3 0.67 19.39 -24.53
CA THR A 3 0.70 18.49 -25.68
C THR A 3 -0.67 18.40 -26.33
N LEU A 4 -0.91 19.16 -27.41
CA LEU A 4 -1.79 18.86 -28.57
C LEU A 4 -3.01 17.92 -28.33
N LEU A 5 -3.76 18.11 -27.24
CA LEU A 5 -5.06 17.50 -27.02
C LEU A 5 -6.12 18.52 -27.40
N THR A 6 -7.19 18.04 -28.00
CA THR A 6 -8.37 18.89 -28.19
C THR A 6 -9.06 19.09 -26.83
N GLU A 7 -9.77 20.21 -26.68
CA GLU A 7 -10.55 20.50 -25.47
C GLU A 7 -11.45 19.32 -25.07
N LYS A 8 -12.11 18.69 -26.05
CA LYS A 8 -12.95 17.50 -25.83
C LYS A 8 -12.18 16.29 -25.29
N GLN A 9 -10.95 16.07 -25.75
CA GLN A 9 -10.12 14.98 -25.25
C GLN A 9 -9.67 15.21 -23.81
N ASP A 10 -9.37 16.47 -23.48
CA ASP A 10 -9.00 16.86 -22.13
C ASP A 10 -10.20 16.77 -21.18
N THR A 11 -11.38 17.25 -21.60
CA THR A 11 -12.64 17.06 -20.85
C THR A 11 -12.97 15.59 -20.60
N PHE A 12 -12.77 14.74 -21.61
CA PHE A 12 -12.92 13.29 -21.46
C PHE A 12 -11.95 12.74 -20.41
N ALA A 13 -10.66 13.10 -20.50
CA ALA A 13 -9.64 12.61 -19.57
C ALA A 13 -9.94 13.03 -18.12
N HIS A 14 -10.33 14.29 -17.91
CA HIS A 14 -10.78 14.79 -16.61
C HIS A 14 -11.98 14.01 -16.06
N GLY A 15 -13.02 13.82 -16.87
CA GLY A 15 -14.22 13.08 -16.46
C GLY A 15 -13.92 11.64 -16.03
N VAL A 16 -12.98 10.96 -16.68
CA VAL A 16 -12.54 9.60 -16.32
C VAL A 16 -11.80 9.60 -14.98
N VAL A 17 -10.85 10.52 -14.78
CA VAL A 17 -10.07 10.59 -13.54
C VAL A 17 -10.95 11.01 -12.34
N GLU A 18 -12.00 11.78 -12.57
CA GLU A 18 -13.03 12.09 -11.56
C GLU A 18 -13.83 10.88 -11.10
N GLY A 19 -13.85 9.79 -11.87
CA GLY A 19 -14.50 8.52 -11.52
C GLY A 19 -15.70 8.16 -12.39
N ASN A 20 -15.97 8.90 -13.47
CA ASN A 20 -17.02 8.51 -14.41
C ASN A 20 -16.60 7.30 -15.24
N SER A 21 -17.59 6.52 -15.71
CA SER A 21 -17.31 5.47 -16.70
C SER A 21 -16.80 6.10 -18.01
N LEU A 22 -16.02 5.35 -18.79
CA LEU A 22 -15.54 5.83 -20.09
C LEU A 22 -16.71 6.28 -20.98
N ALA A 23 -17.83 5.57 -20.96
CA ALA A 23 -19.01 5.91 -21.75
C ALA A 23 -19.65 7.22 -21.28
N ASP A 24 -19.73 7.46 -19.96
CA ASP A 24 -20.32 8.68 -19.41
C ASP A 24 -19.42 9.90 -19.64
N ALA A 25 -18.11 9.75 -19.43
CA ALA A 25 -17.13 10.77 -19.76
C ALA A 25 -17.17 11.13 -21.26
N TYR A 26 -17.34 10.12 -22.14
CA TYR A 26 -17.45 10.34 -23.58
C TYR A 26 -18.76 11.06 -23.95
N ARG A 27 -19.89 10.66 -23.35
CA ARG A 27 -21.18 11.34 -23.54
C ARG A 27 -21.10 12.81 -23.17
N TYR A 28 -20.47 13.11 -22.03
CA TYR A 28 -20.30 14.48 -21.55
C TYR A 28 -19.39 15.30 -22.49
N ALA A 29 -18.21 14.77 -22.85
CA ALA A 29 -17.24 15.49 -23.67
C ALA A 29 -17.66 15.69 -25.14
N TYR A 30 -18.43 14.76 -25.71
CA TYR A 30 -18.81 14.78 -27.13
C TYR A 30 -20.31 15.04 -27.36
N SER A 31 -21.10 15.29 -26.31
CA SER A 31 -22.55 15.48 -26.38
C SER A 31 -23.24 14.38 -27.20
N ALA A 32 -22.86 13.13 -26.93
CA ALA A 32 -23.20 11.95 -27.76
C ALA A 32 -24.61 11.38 -27.50
N GLU A 33 -25.58 12.21 -27.07
CA GLU A 33 -26.92 11.77 -26.63
C GLU A 33 -27.72 11.06 -27.72
N HIS A 34 -27.46 11.38 -28.99
CA HIS A 34 -28.12 10.76 -30.14
C HIS A 34 -27.40 9.52 -30.67
N MET A 35 -26.25 9.14 -30.10
CA MET A 35 -25.50 7.95 -30.51
C MET A 35 -26.02 6.69 -29.83
N LYS A 36 -25.99 5.56 -30.54
CA LYS A 36 -26.33 4.25 -29.96
C LYS A 36 -25.35 3.92 -28.81
N PRO A 37 -25.83 3.37 -27.66
CA PRO A 37 -24.96 3.06 -26.52
C PRO A 37 -23.75 2.19 -26.87
N GLN A 38 -23.93 1.19 -27.73
CA GLN A 38 -22.84 0.30 -28.18
C GLN A 38 -21.72 1.06 -28.90
N VAL A 39 -22.08 2.07 -29.71
CA VAL A 39 -21.10 2.89 -30.43
C VAL A 39 -20.33 3.77 -29.45
N ILE A 40 -21.02 4.35 -28.46
CA ILE A 40 -20.39 5.15 -27.40
C ILE A 40 -19.33 4.32 -26.66
N TYR A 41 -19.66 3.09 -26.26
CA TYR A 41 -18.69 2.22 -25.57
C TYR A 41 -17.44 1.95 -26.42
N VAL A 42 -17.62 1.65 -27.71
CA VAL A 42 -16.50 1.36 -28.62
C VAL A 42 -15.63 2.61 -28.84
N GLU A 43 -16.24 3.76 -29.11
CA GLU A 43 -15.49 5.00 -29.34
C GLU A 43 -14.82 5.52 -28.06
N ALA A 44 -15.46 5.40 -26.90
CA ALA A 44 -14.86 5.74 -25.62
C ALA A 44 -13.64 4.87 -25.30
N SER A 45 -13.73 3.56 -25.55
CA SER A 45 -12.62 2.63 -25.39
C SER A 45 -11.48 2.95 -26.36
N ARG A 46 -11.79 3.21 -27.64
CA ARG A 46 -10.81 3.64 -28.64
C ARG A 46 -10.13 4.95 -28.25
N LEU A 47 -10.90 5.90 -27.71
CA LEU A 47 -10.38 7.20 -27.28
C LEU A 47 -9.44 7.06 -26.09
N ALA A 48 -9.80 6.25 -25.09
CA ALA A 48 -8.94 5.93 -23.95
C ALA A 48 -7.64 5.24 -24.38
N ALA A 49 -7.70 4.39 -25.42
CA ALA A 49 -6.53 3.73 -25.99
C ALA A 49 -5.67 4.64 -26.89
N ASN A 50 -6.11 5.87 -27.20
CA ASN A 50 -5.29 6.80 -27.97
C ASN A 50 -4.06 7.18 -27.14
N PRO A 51 -2.83 7.05 -27.67
CA PRO A 51 -1.61 7.29 -26.90
C PRO A 51 -1.59 8.65 -26.19
N LYS A 52 -2.05 9.71 -26.87
CA LYS A 52 -2.07 11.06 -26.28
C LYS A 52 -3.03 11.17 -25.09
N VAL A 53 -4.21 10.56 -25.21
CA VAL A 53 -5.22 10.56 -24.14
C VAL A 53 -4.78 9.66 -22.99
N ALA A 54 -4.19 8.50 -23.29
CA ALA A 54 -3.64 7.59 -22.29
C ALA A 54 -2.54 8.26 -21.45
N LEU A 55 -1.61 8.97 -22.10
CA LEU A 55 -0.58 9.77 -21.43
C LEU A 55 -1.21 10.84 -20.53
N ARG A 56 -2.23 11.57 -21.03
CA ARG A 56 -2.94 12.59 -20.24
C ARG A 56 -3.66 12.00 -19.02
N LEU A 57 -4.29 10.84 -19.17
CA LEU A 57 -4.95 10.12 -18.08
C LEU A 57 -3.95 9.70 -16.99
N GLU A 58 -2.78 9.23 -17.38
CA GLU A 58 -1.70 8.87 -16.44
C GLU A 58 -1.19 10.09 -15.68
N GLU A 59 -0.95 11.21 -16.37
CA GLU A 59 -0.56 12.48 -15.76
C GLU A 59 -1.58 12.97 -14.72
N LEU A 60 -2.87 13.01 -15.11
CA LEU A 60 -3.95 13.46 -14.24
C LEU A 60 -4.16 12.51 -13.05
N SER A 61 -3.99 11.21 -13.25
CA SER A 61 -4.08 10.22 -12.16
C SER A 61 -2.94 10.42 -11.17
N ARG A 62 -1.72 10.68 -11.64
CA ARG A 62 -0.57 10.99 -10.78
C ARG A 62 -0.78 12.27 -9.99
N GLU A 63 -1.24 13.34 -10.64
CA GLU A 63 -1.56 14.62 -9.99
C GLU A 63 -2.61 14.43 -8.87
N LYS A 64 -3.69 13.69 -9.16
CA LYS A 64 -4.74 13.40 -8.18
C LYS A 64 -4.23 12.56 -6.99
N ASP A 65 -3.33 11.60 -7.26
CA ASP A 65 -2.71 10.80 -6.20
C ASP A 65 -1.75 11.64 -5.34
N GLU A 66 -0.98 12.54 -5.94
CA GLU A 66 -0.12 13.51 -5.25
C GLU A 66 -0.96 14.43 -4.36
N ASP A 67 -2.04 15.01 -4.90
CA ASP A 67 -2.98 15.83 -4.14
C ASP A 67 -3.61 15.06 -2.98
N ARG A 68 -4.03 13.82 -3.22
CA ARG A 68 -4.61 12.97 -2.16
C ARG A 68 -3.61 12.73 -1.02
N ARG A 69 -2.33 12.48 -1.34
CA ARG A 69 -1.27 12.31 -0.35
C ARG A 69 -1.07 13.59 0.45
N LEU A 70 -0.97 14.75 -0.23
CA LEU A 70 -0.83 16.04 0.43
C LEU A 70 -2.04 16.36 1.35
N GLN A 71 -3.26 16.06 0.91
CA GLN A 71 -4.47 16.23 1.70
C GLN A 71 -4.49 15.31 2.93
N ALA A 72 -3.97 14.08 2.81
CA ALA A 72 -3.85 13.18 3.96
C ALA A 72 -2.92 13.78 5.03
N THR A 73 -1.73 14.25 4.62
CA THR A 73 -0.78 14.92 5.53
C THR A 73 -1.39 16.15 6.20
N LYS A 74 -2.05 17.02 5.42
CA LYS A 74 -2.72 18.21 5.98
C LYS A 74 -3.81 17.88 7.00
N ARG A 75 -4.55 16.79 6.78
CA ARG A 75 -5.58 16.33 7.73
C ARG A 75 -4.95 15.81 9.02
N GLU A 76 -3.84 15.08 8.92
CA GLU A 76 -3.08 14.62 10.08
C GLU A 76 -2.55 15.80 10.89
N ASP A 77 -1.92 16.77 10.23
CA ASP A 77 -1.42 18.00 10.86
C ASP A 77 -2.55 18.75 11.56
N PHE A 78 -3.69 18.95 10.88
CA PHE A 78 -4.86 19.62 11.46
C PHE A 78 -5.38 18.91 12.72
N VAL A 79 -5.46 17.58 12.71
CA VAL A 79 -5.91 16.80 13.87
C VAL A 79 -4.90 16.90 15.02
N LEU A 80 -3.61 16.79 14.74
CA LEU A 80 -2.57 16.90 15.75
C LEU A 80 -2.53 18.29 16.38
N ASP A 81 -2.59 19.35 15.57
CA ASP A 81 -2.64 20.73 16.05
C ASP A 81 -3.88 20.99 16.91
N GLY A 82 -5.04 20.50 16.47
CA GLY A 82 -6.28 20.57 17.24
C GLY A 82 -6.16 19.85 18.59
N LEU A 83 -5.62 18.63 18.60
CA LEU A 83 -5.37 17.90 19.84
C LEU A 83 -4.36 18.61 20.75
N MET A 84 -3.30 19.22 20.18
CA MET A 84 -2.34 20.01 20.95
C MET A 84 -3.00 21.23 21.58
N HIS A 85 -3.88 21.91 20.86
CA HIS A 85 -4.67 23.02 21.39
C HIS A 85 -5.56 22.56 22.56
N GLU A 86 -6.36 21.52 22.35
CA GLU A 86 -7.24 20.96 23.39
C GLU A 86 -6.47 20.48 24.62
N SER A 87 -5.30 19.87 24.43
CA SER A 87 -4.44 19.42 25.54
C SER A 87 -4.01 20.56 26.48
N ARG A 88 -3.91 21.78 25.96
CA ARG A 88 -3.46 22.98 26.69
C ARG A 88 -4.64 23.78 27.23
N PHE A 89 -5.69 23.94 26.43
CA PHE A 89 -6.72 24.96 26.68
C PHE A 89 -8.11 24.41 26.99
N ALA A 90 -8.36 23.10 26.85
CA ALA A 90 -9.67 22.55 27.15
C ALA A 90 -10.08 22.84 28.61
N MET A 91 -11.36 23.15 28.83
CA MET A 91 -11.88 23.56 30.14
C MET A 91 -11.81 22.45 31.20
N THR A 92 -11.93 21.19 30.78
CA THR A 92 -11.93 20.05 31.70
C THR A 92 -10.58 19.34 31.70
N ALA A 93 -10.12 18.92 32.89
CA ALA A 93 -8.91 18.12 33.01
C ALA A 93 -9.02 16.78 32.25
N SER A 94 -10.22 16.20 32.19
CA SER A 94 -10.50 14.97 31.43
C SER A 94 -10.27 15.16 29.93
N ALA A 95 -10.76 16.26 29.33
CA ALA A 95 -10.53 16.55 27.92
C ALA A 95 -9.03 16.76 27.61
N ARG A 96 -8.31 17.50 28.47
CA ARG A 96 -6.85 17.69 28.33
C ARG A 96 -6.09 16.36 28.40
N ALA A 97 -6.42 15.52 29.37
CA ALA A 97 -5.82 14.19 29.54
C ALA A 97 -6.08 13.29 28.33
N ARG A 98 -7.31 13.31 27.79
CA ARG A 98 -7.66 12.51 26.60
C ARG A 98 -6.95 12.99 25.34
N ALA A 99 -6.78 14.30 25.17
CA ALA A 99 -6.01 14.84 24.05
C ALA A 99 -4.53 14.41 24.13
N LEU A 100 -3.90 14.49 25.31
CA LEU A 100 -2.53 13.99 25.53
C LEU A 100 -2.40 12.48 25.28
N GLU A 101 -3.39 11.70 25.70
CA GLU A 101 -3.45 10.25 25.44
C GLU A 101 -3.46 9.96 23.94
N LEU A 102 -4.32 10.64 23.17
CA LEU A 102 -4.44 10.46 21.73
C LEU A 102 -3.16 10.88 20.99
N ILE A 103 -2.53 11.99 21.40
CA ILE A 103 -1.23 12.41 20.86
C ILE A 103 -0.17 11.35 21.16
N GLY A 104 -0.09 10.86 22.40
CA GLY A 104 0.91 9.83 22.73
C GLY A 104 0.67 8.51 21.99
N LYS A 105 -0.58 8.15 21.69
CA LYS A 105 -0.91 6.98 20.86
C LYS A 105 -0.49 7.17 19.41
N SER A 106 -0.64 8.37 18.82
CA SER A 106 -0.26 8.60 17.42
C SER A 106 1.25 8.49 17.18
N ILE A 107 2.07 8.86 18.17
CA ILE A 107 3.54 8.71 18.11
C ILE A 107 4.05 7.37 18.68
N GLY A 108 3.16 6.47 19.08
CA GLY A 108 3.52 5.16 19.64
C GLY A 108 4.14 5.20 21.04
N LEU A 109 3.99 6.30 21.79
CA LEU A 109 4.48 6.44 23.17
C LEU A 109 3.75 5.51 24.15
N PHE A 110 2.45 5.30 23.91
CA PHE A 110 1.64 4.36 24.66
C PHE A 110 1.48 3.08 23.85
N THR A 111 2.40 2.14 24.02
CA THR A 111 2.15 0.78 23.60
C THR A 111 1.02 0.23 24.45
N ALA A 112 -0.05 -0.30 23.83
CA ALA A 112 -0.90 -1.24 24.54
C ALA A 112 0.06 -2.28 25.11
N THR A 113 0.16 -2.37 26.44
CA THR A 113 0.78 -3.53 27.07
C THR A 113 0.05 -4.70 26.44
N ALA A 114 0.69 -5.36 25.47
CA ALA A 114 0.23 -6.64 25.00
C ALA A 114 0.08 -7.43 26.28
N ASP A 115 -1.13 -7.95 26.52
CA ASP A 115 -1.29 -9.06 27.44
C ASP A 115 -0.11 -9.98 27.13
N GLN A 116 0.79 -10.12 28.10
CA GLN A 116 1.81 -11.13 28.01
C GLN A 116 1.05 -12.45 28.07
N LYS A 117 0.51 -12.89 26.93
CA LYS A 117 0.24 -14.28 26.67
C LYS A 117 1.61 -14.91 26.83
N THR A 118 1.81 -15.43 28.03
CA THR A 118 2.96 -16.23 28.36
C THR A 118 2.79 -17.45 27.49
N GLU A 119 3.31 -17.40 26.26
CA GLU A 119 3.59 -18.62 25.53
C GLU A 119 4.34 -19.51 26.52
N PRO A 120 3.89 -20.75 26.78
CA PRO A 120 4.50 -21.60 27.77
C PRO A 120 5.97 -21.71 27.37
N LYS A 121 6.85 -21.07 28.15
CA LYS A 121 8.29 -21.20 27.96
C LYS A 121 8.56 -22.68 28.10
N LEU A 122 8.83 -23.35 26.97
CA LEU A 122 9.33 -24.72 26.93
C LEU A 122 10.38 -24.82 28.04
N THR A 123 10.15 -25.72 28.97
CA THR A 123 11.02 -25.89 30.12
C THR A 123 12.43 -26.20 29.63
N SER A 124 13.45 -25.85 30.42
CA SER A 124 14.86 -26.09 30.04
C SER A 124 15.11 -27.54 29.59
N LYS A 125 14.33 -28.50 30.12
CA LYS A 125 14.35 -29.90 29.72
C LYS A 125 13.86 -30.10 28.28
N GLU A 126 12.71 -29.56 27.93
CA GLU A 126 12.11 -29.68 26.60
C GLU A 126 12.97 -29.03 25.51
N ILE A 127 13.63 -27.91 25.83
CA ILE A 127 14.57 -27.23 24.92
C ILE A 127 15.80 -28.12 24.65
N LYS A 128 16.34 -28.76 25.70
CA LYS A 128 17.49 -29.68 25.56
C LYS A 128 17.14 -30.90 24.72
N GLU A 129 15.94 -31.47 24.93
CA GLU A 129 15.43 -32.62 24.18
C GLU A 129 15.29 -32.29 22.67
N GLN A 130 14.69 -31.13 22.36
CA GLN A 130 14.54 -30.68 20.97
C GLN A 130 15.88 -30.35 20.29
N LEU A 131 16.82 -29.75 21.03
CA LEU A 131 18.16 -29.48 20.52
C LEU A 131 18.94 -30.78 20.26
N ALA A 132 18.86 -31.75 21.17
CA ALA A 132 19.52 -33.05 21.00
C ALA A 132 18.99 -33.80 19.77
N SER A 133 17.67 -33.88 19.62
CA SER A 133 17.04 -34.53 18.46
C SER A 133 17.44 -33.87 17.14
N LYS A 134 17.45 -32.54 17.07
CA LYS A 134 17.92 -31.82 15.86
C LYS A 134 19.41 -32.04 15.61
N LEU A 135 20.25 -32.06 16.64
CA LEU A 135 21.68 -32.30 16.48
C LEU A 135 21.96 -33.71 15.95
N GLU A 136 21.23 -34.73 16.41
CA GLU A 136 21.34 -36.10 15.87
C GLU A 136 20.92 -36.18 14.40
N GLU A 137 19.82 -35.51 14.03
CA GLU A 137 19.39 -35.41 12.62
C GLU A 137 20.49 -34.81 11.73
N TYR A 138 21.08 -33.69 12.17
CA TYR A 138 22.16 -33.02 11.43
C TYR A 138 23.46 -33.83 11.37
N LEU A 139 23.81 -34.56 12.44
CA LEU A 139 25.01 -35.38 12.49
C LEU A 139 24.86 -36.69 11.72
N GLY A 140 23.67 -37.29 11.73
CA GLY A 140 23.33 -38.48 10.93
C GLY A 140 23.40 -38.21 9.43
N CYS A 141 22.94 -37.04 8.98
CA CYS A 141 23.08 -36.60 7.59
C CYS A 141 24.53 -36.33 7.16
N ARG A 142 25.46 -36.08 8.10
CA ARG A 142 26.86 -35.74 7.77
C ARG A 142 27.76 -36.96 7.56
N GLN A 143 27.38 -38.13 8.08
CA GLN A 143 28.19 -39.36 7.96
C GLN A 143 28.05 -40.07 6.60
N THR A 144 27.02 -39.74 5.81
CA THR A 144 26.77 -40.38 4.51
C THR A 144 27.48 -39.72 3.33
N SER A 145 28.23 -38.62 3.54
CA SER A 145 28.83 -37.82 2.46
C SER A 145 30.37 -37.74 2.45
N GLN A 146 31.07 -38.56 3.25
CA GLN A 146 32.54 -38.68 3.15
C GLN A 146 33.03 -40.14 3.13
N SER A 147 32.90 -40.79 1.97
CA SER A 147 33.93 -41.68 1.38
C SER A 147 33.47 -42.09 -0.03
N PRO A 148 34.19 -41.73 -1.10
CA PRO A 148 35.12 -42.71 -1.66
C PRO A 148 36.43 -42.07 -2.13
N ALA A 149 37.54 -42.36 -1.45
CA ALA A 149 38.87 -41.99 -1.92
C ALA A 149 39.47 -43.13 -2.77
N SER A 150 39.44 -42.91 -4.08
CA SER A 150 40.43 -43.31 -5.09
C SER A 150 40.72 -44.79 -5.33
N ALA A 151 39.94 -45.38 -6.23
CA ALA A 151 40.46 -46.33 -7.23
C ALA A 151 40.72 -45.53 -8.53
N ARG A 152 42.00 -45.36 -8.91
CA ARG A 152 42.40 -45.20 -10.31
C ARG A 152 43.89 -45.52 -10.46
N SER A 153 44.10 -46.73 -10.93
CA SER A 153 45.30 -47.26 -11.57
C SER A 153 45.68 -46.44 -12.81
N GLU A 154 46.99 -46.35 -13.02
CA GLU A 154 47.69 -46.40 -14.31
C GLU A 154 47.28 -45.38 -15.40
N ASN A 155 48.12 -44.34 -15.55
CA ASN A 155 48.77 -44.10 -16.84
C ASN A 155 50.01 -43.20 -16.69
N ILE A 156 51.04 -43.54 -17.48
CA ILE A 156 52.40 -42.97 -17.62
C ILE A 156 53.47 -43.63 -16.75
#